data_AF-A0A9P6UY22-F1
#
_entry.id   AF-A0A9P6UY22-F1
#
_cell.length_a   1.000
_cell.length_b   1.000
_cell.length_c   1.000
_cell.angle_alpha   90.00
_cell.angle_beta   90.00
_cell.angle_gamma   90.00
#
_symmetry.space_group_name_H-M   'P 1'
#
loop_
_entity.id
_entity.type
_entity.pdbx_description
1 polymer ?
#
loop_
_entity_poly.entity_id
_entity_poly.type
_entity_poly.pdbx_seq_one_letter_code
_entity_poly.pdbx_strand_id
1 'polypeptide(L)'
;MDDRKKATAAEVDIKKVFGRSADQLILNVVKESCQDAFNLPSFTETLQTIKTHFYDRNYDAVFQNPAHLPVYSARYAPSRALCYYHLFLEHPVLMKTLEGGPSTILCIGSGAGSELVGIAAAMVHANPVPKTKKKKASADKPKKDAKGSDVILTGVEEQDSISVKGGDPSLERATDEAGTLGMENLNLSLTTTDTTLNTADASSASSPIATTTTTTTTKAKKARINRHQVTIVMQDYVDWSPILGPMETVVRARMQLGPERLRCETEIGNVLDLSEGLLQRIQKADLITFMFVLNELFQDKKRTMLLVAKIVAAMPAGAHMLVVDSAGSFSNLKVGERTYMVYMLLDHLKDLEIVYQDDATWYRCPPSVTYPLKLENMRHFVRIYRKL
;
A
#
# COMPACT_ATOMS: atom_id res chain seq x y z
N MET A 1 -44.69 -15.99 -14.69
CA MET A 1 -43.45 -16.73 -14.36
C MET A 1 -42.39 -16.16 -15.25
N ASP A 2 -41.51 -15.32 -14.71
CA ASP A 2 -40.35 -14.84 -15.46
C ASP A 2 -39.20 -14.65 -14.47
N ASP A 3 -38.30 -15.62 -14.50
CA ASP A 3 -37.17 -15.77 -13.58
C ASP A 3 -36.15 -14.65 -13.81
N ARG A 4 -36.30 -13.55 -13.06
CA ARG A 4 -35.23 -12.56 -12.91
C ARG A 4 -34.09 -13.17 -12.09
N LYS A 5 -33.13 -13.80 -12.76
CA LYS A 5 -31.81 -14.10 -12.18
C LYS A 5 -31.21 -12.79 -11.66
N LYS A 6 -31.23 -12.60 -10.34
CA LYS A 6 -30.41 -11.63 -9.63
C LYS A 6 -28.95 -11.88 -10.04
N ALA A 7 -28.32 -10.93 -10.72
CA ALA A 7 -26.86 -10.89 -10.79
C ALA A 7 -26.32 -10.61 -9.38
N THR A 8 -26.12 -11.67 -8.61
CA THR A 8 -25.19 -11.66 -7.48
C THR A 8 -23.81 -11.43 -8.05
N ALA A 9 -23.06 -10.45 -7.54
CA ALA A 9 -21.63 -10.35 -7.84
C ALA A 9 -21.04 -11.74 -7.57
N ALA A 10 -20.44 -12.35 -8.60
CA ALA A 10 -19.91 -13.69 -8.47
C ALA A 10 -18.88 -13.70 -7.34
N GLU A 11 -19.06 -14.61 -6.39
CA GLU A 11 -18.08 -14.81 -5.32
C GLU A 11 -16.77 -15.26 -5.96
N VAL A 12 -15.69 -14.51 -5.73
CA VAL A 12 -14.37 -14.88 -6.25
C VAL A 12 -13.89 -16.12 -5.49
N ASP A 13 -13.77 -17.25 -6.18
CA ASP A 13 -13.19 -18.46 -5.59
C ASP A 13 -11.68 -18.27 -5.44
N ILE A 14 -11.25 -18.00 -4.20
CA ILE A 14 -9.84 -17.76 -3.82
C ILE A 14 -8.94 -18.90 -4.27
N LYS A 15 -9.39 -20.17 -4.14
CA LYS A 15 -8.61 -21.34 -4.56
C LYS A 15 -8.50 -21.40 -6.08
N LYS A 16 -9.54 -21.00 -6.80
CA LYS A 16 -9.51 -20.91 -8.26
C LYS A 16 -8.58 -19.79 -8.75
N VAL A 17 -8.51 -18.67 -8.04
CA VAL A 17 -7.62 -17.54 -8.38
C VAL A 17 -6.16 -17.88 -8.11
N PHE A 18 -5.81 -18.21 -6.87
CA PHE A 18 -4.42 -18.43 -6.48
C PHE A 18 -3.88 -19.82 -6.85
N GLY A 19 -4.77 -20.77 -7.17
CA GLY A 19 -4.40 -22.15 -7.38
C GLY A 19 -3.72 -22.71 -6.12
N ARG A 20 -2.43 -23.07 -6.25
CA ARG A 20 -1.66 -23.68 -5.16
C ARG A 20 -0.92 -22.67 -4.28
N SER A 21 -0.66 -21.45 -4.75
CA SER A 21 0.16 -20.46 -4.03
C SER A 21 -0.17 -19.05 -4.50
N ALA A 22 -0.59 -18.20 -3.55
CA ALA A 22 -0.82 -16.78 -3.81
C ALA A 22 0.49 -16.07 -4.19
N ASP A 23 1.58 -16.38 -3.49
CA ASP A 23 2.90 -15.83 -3.77
C ASP A 23 3.35 -16.11 -5.20
N GLN A 24 3.20 -17.35 -5.66
CA GLN A 24 3.56 -17.69 -7.04
C GLN A 24 2.66 -16.98 -8.06
N LEU A 25 1.36 -16.80 -7.77
CA LEU A 25 0.47 -16.01 -8.65
C LEU A 25 0.95 -14.56 -8.75
N ILE A 26 1.29 -13.92 -7.63
CA ILE A 26 1.81 -12.54 -7.59
C ILE A 26 3.06 -12.40 -8.47
N LEU A 27 4.01 -13.33 -8.34
CA LEU A 27 5.21 -13.33 -9.16
C LEU A 27 4.92 -13.58 -10.65
N ASN A 28 3.95 -14.44 -10.95
CA ASN A 28 3.54 -14.71 -12.32
C ASN A 28 2.90 -13.48 -12.97
N VAL A 29 2.12 -12.70 -12.22
CA VAL A 29 1.54 -11.43 -12.69
C VAL A 29 2.67 -10.48 -13.10
N VAL A 30 3.64 -10.21 -12.21
CA VAL A 30 4.75 -9.31 -12.54
C VAL A 30 5.57 -9.83 -13.71
N LYS A 31 5.85 -11.14 -13.75
CA LYS A 31 6.60 -11.77 -14.85
C LYS A 31 5.91 -11.56 -16.19
N GLU A 32 4.61 -11.82 -16.26
CA GLU A 32 3.81 -11.68 -17.48
C GLU A 32 3.73 -10.21 -17.92
N SER A 33 3.50 -9.28 -16.99
CA SER A 33 3.46 -7.84 -17.27
C SER A 33 4.80 -7.29 -17.75
N CYS A 34 5.91 -7.88 -17.32
CA CYS A 34 7.26 -7.47 -17.70
C CYS A 34 7.89 -8.39 -18.76
N GLN A 35 7.12 -9.22 -19.45
CA GLN A 35 7.65 -10.20 -20.39
C GLN A 35 8.45 -9.55 -21.53
N ASP A 36 8.00 -8.40 -22.03
CA ASP A 36 8.71 -7.64 -23.05
C ASP A 36 10.06 -7.13 -22.54
N ALA A 37 10.13 -6.72 -21.28
CA ALA A 37 11.38 -6.32 -20.64
C ALA A 37 12.38 -7.48 -20.64
N PHE A 38 11.96 -8.67 -20.21
CA PHE A 38 12.81 -9.87 -20.20
C PHE A 38 13.33 -10.28 -21.58
N ASN A 39 12.61 -9.90 -22.64
CA ASN A 39 12.99 -10.20 -24.02
C ASN A 39 13.93 -9.15 -24.64
N LEU A 40 14.20 -8.03 -23.95
CA LEU A 40 15.11 -7.01 -24.45
C LEU A 40 16.54 -7.57 -24.55
N PRO A 41 17.22 -7.45 -25.71
CA PRO A 41 18.63 -7.83 -25.82
C PRO A 41 19.53 -7.06 -24.84
N SER A 42 19.16 -5.82 -24.51
CA SER A 42 19.88 -4.95 -23.58
C SER A 42 19.53 -5.20 -22.12
N PHE A 43 18.64 -6.14 -21.77
CA PHE A 43 18.11 -6.29 -20.41
C PHE A 43 19.22 -6.34 -19.35
N THR A 44 20.23 -7.19 -19.55
CA THR A 44 21.34 -7.37 -18.60
C THR A 44 22.20 -6.11 -18.47
N GLU A 45 22.50 -5.44 -19.58
CA GLU A 45 23.26 -4.20 -19.59
C GLU A 45 22.49 -3.08 -18.90
N THR A 46 21.23 -2.88 -19.26
CA THR A 46 20.34 -1.90 -18.63
C THR A 46 20.19 -2.15 -17.13
N LEU A 47 20.01 -3.42 -16.71
CA LEU A 47 19.93 -3.77 -15.30
C LEU A 47 21.24 -3.45 -14.56
N GLN A 48 22.39 -3.66 -15.20
CA GLN A 48 23.67 -3.32 -14.60
C GLN A 48 23.85 -1.81 -14.46
N THR A 49 23.45 -1.03 -15.47
CA THR A 49 23.44 0.44 -15.42
C THR A 49 22.56 0.96 -14.28
N ILE A 50 21.35 0.41 -14.12
CA ILE A 50 20.45 0.75 -13.01
C ILE A 50 21.12 0.49 -11.65
N LYS A 51 21.81 -0.66 -11.48
CA LYS A 51 22.53 -0.97 -10.24
C LYS A 51 23.66 0.03 -9.97
N THR A 52 24.39 0.44 -10.99
CA THR A 52 25.44 1.46 -10.87
C THR A 52 24.85 2.78 -10.38
N HIS A 53 23.74 3.24 -10.97
CA HIS A 53 23.07 4.46 -10.52
C HIS A 53 22.61 4.39 -9.05
N PHE A 54 22.10 3.24 -8.58
CA PHE A 54 21.80 3.06 -7.15
C PHE A 54 23.03 3.10 -6.26
N TYR A 55 24.13 2.49 -6.69
CA TYR A 55 25.40 2.53 -5.98
C TYR A 55 25.91 3.98 -5.84
N ASP A 56 25.81 4.76 -6.92
CA ASP A 56 26.22 6.17 -6.97
C ASP A 56 25.20 7.13 -6.32
N ARG A 57 24.06 6.61 -5.84
CA ARG A 57 22.93 7.39 -5.31
C ARG A 57 22.36 8.40 -6.30
N ASN A 58 22.47 8.12 -7.59
CA ASN A 58 21.90 8.92 -8.68
C ASN A 58 20.53 8.37 -9.08
N TYR A 59 19.54 8.56 -8.19
CA TYR A 59 18.18 8.06 -8.39
C TYR A 59 17.52 8.64 -9.64
N ASP A 60 17.75 9.93 -9.92
CA ASP A 60 17.20 10.61 -11.09
C ASP A 60 17.60 9.95 -12.41
N ALA A 61 18.86 9.51 -12.55
CA ALA A 61 19.31 8.80 -13.74
C ALA A 61 18.63 7.43 -13.93
N VAL A 62 18.14 6.81 -12.85
CA VAL A 62 17.34 5.57 -12.96
C VAL A 62 16.00 5.88 -13.60
N PHE A 63 15.29 6.91 -13.13
CA PHE A 63 13.87 7.10 -13.45
C PHE A 63 13.61 8.08 -14.60
N GLN A 64 14.56 8.96 -14.94
CA GLN A 64 14.44 9.87 -16.06
C GLN A 64 14.69 9.22 -17.43
N ASN A 65 15.28 8.01 -17.46
CA ASN A 65 15.44 7.24 -18.70
C ASN A 65 14.28 6.22 -18.83
N PRO A 66 13.33 6.41 -19.77
CA PRO A 66 12.21 5.50 -19.94
C PRO A 66 12.60 4.05 -20.23
N ALA A 67 13.78 3.81 -20.83
CA ALA A 67 14.27 2.46 -21.10
C ALA A 67 14.62 1.68 -19.83
N HIS A 68 14.88 2.37 -18.72
CA HIS A 68 15.17 1.74 -17.43
C HIS A 68 13.92 1.21 -16.74
N LEU A 69 12.78 1.91 -16.87
CA LEU A 69 11.55 1.63 -16.13
C LEU A 69 11.05 0.17 -16.24
N PRO A 70 10.93 -0.44 -17.43
CA PRO A 70 10.47 -1.83 -17.53
C PRO A 70 11.46 -2.82 -16.91
N VAL A 71 12.77 -2.58 -17.04
CA VAL A 71 13.83 -3.41 -16.43
C VAL A 71 13.85 -3.26 -14.91
N TYR A 72 13.65 -2.03 -14.42
CA TYR A 72 13.51 -1.72 -13.00
C TYR A 72 12.30 -2.45 -12.39
N SER A 73 11.12 -2.31 -12.99
CA SER A 73 9.91 -2.98 -12.51
C SER A 73 10.08 -4.51 -12.49
N ALA A 74 10.61 -5.10 -13.58
CA ALA A 74 10.89 -6.53 -13.65
C ALA A 74 11.82 -7.03 -12.53
N ARG A 75 12.78 -6.21 -12.10
CA ARG A 75 13.79 -6.55 -11.09
C ARG A 75 13.32 -6.35 -9.66
N TYR A 76 12.68 -5.22 -9.37
CA TYR A 76 12.49 -4.73 -8.00
C TYR A 76 11.03 -4.81 -7.53
N ALA A 77 10.05 -4.81 -8.44
CA ALA A 77 8.64 -4.91 -8.07
C ALA A 77 8.22 -6.24 -7.43
N PRO A 78 8.74 -7.43 -7.83
CA PRO A 78 8.22 -8.71 -7.34
C PRO A 78 8.36 -8.92 -5.82
N SER A 79 9.55 -8.66 -5.27
CA SER A 79 9.81 -8.80 -3.83
C SER A 79 8.96 -7.84 -3.01
N ARG A 80 8.81 -6.59 -3.48
CA ARG A 80 7.97 -5.56 -2.85
C ARG A 80 6.50 -5.95 -2.90
N ALA A 81 5.98 -6.39 -4.05
CA ALA A 81 4.60 -6.84 -4.21
C ALA A 81 4.25 -7.97 -3.22
N LEU A 82 5.14 -8.95 -3.03
CA LEU A 82 4.93 -10.01 -2.04
C LEU A 82 4.92 -9.49 -0.60
N CYS A 83 5.86 -8.60 -0.25
CA CYS A 83 5.89 -7.99 1.08
C CYS A 83 4.62 -7.18 1.36
N TYR A 84 4.16 -6.41 0.38
CA TYR A 84 2.99 -5.55 0.51
C TYR A 84 1.71 -6.39 0.64
N TYR A 85 1.60 -7.46 -0.14
CA TYR A 85 0.54 -8.45 0.00
C TYR A 85 0.47 -9.02 1.42
N HIS A 86 1.60 -9.49 1.97
CA HIS A 86 1.63 -10.04 3.33
C HIS A 86 1.32 -9.00 4.40
N LEU A 87 1.82 -7.77 4.29
CA LEU A 87 1.48 -6.68 5.21
C LEU A 87 -0.04 -6.46 5.29
N PHE A 88 -0.73 -6.46 4.15
CA PHE A 88 -2.18 -6.29 4.13
C PHE A 88 -2.93 -7.46 4.79
N LEU A 89 -2.40 -8.68 4.73
CA LEU A 89 -3.00 -9.85 5.39
C LEU A 89 -2.71 -9.91 6.89
N GLU A 90 -1.52 -9.48 7.30
CA GLU A 90 -1.04 -9.56 8.68
C GLU A 90 -1.63 -8.45 9.56
N HIS A 91 -1.99 -7.30 8.97
CA HIS A 91 -2.52 -6.16 9.70
C HIS A 91 -4.03 -5.98 9.47
N PRO A 92 -4.88 -6.29 10.47
CA PRO A 92 -6.34 -6.21 10.33
C PRO A 92 -6.86 -4.84 9.90
N VAL A 93 -6.15 -3.77 10.25
CA VAL A 93 -6.52 -2.39 9.88
C VAL A 93 -6.37 -2.18 8.37
N LEU A 94 -5.31 -2.70 7.76
CA LEU A 94 -5.10 -2.63 6.31
C LEU A 94 -6.13 -3.51 5.57
N MET A 95 -6.36 -4.72 6.08
CA MET A 95 -7.37 -5.63 5.52
C MET A 95 -8.77 -5.03 5.57
N LYS A 96 -9.12 -4.36 6.68
CA LYS A 96 -10.40 -3.68 6.86
C LYS A 96 -10.60 -2.54 5.84
N THR A 97 -9.55 -1.87 5.37
CA THR A 97 -9.65 -0.89 4.28
C THR A 97 -10.15 -1.54 2.98
N LEU A 98 -9.85 -2.82 2.75
CA LEU A 98 -10.30 -3.56 1.57
C LEU A 98 -11.71 -4.18 1.75
N GLU A 99 -12.11 -4.48 2.99
CA GLU A 99 -13.38 -5.14 3.32
C GLU A 99 -14.51 -4.17 3.70
N GLY A 100 -14.17 -2.99 4.23
CA GLY A 100 -15.07 -2.12 4.99
C GLY A 100 -16.10 -1.34 4.17
N GLY A 101 -15.99 -1.36 2.84
CA GLY A 101 -16.79 -0.51 1.97
C GLY A 101 -16.08 -0.19 0.67
N PRO A 102 -16.65 0.70 -0.17
CA PRO A 102 -15.84 1.44 -1.11
C PRO A 102 -14.74 2.20 -0.38
N SER A 103 -13.50 2.13 -0.86
CA SER A 103 -12.36 2.82 -0.25
C SER A 103 -11.41 3.38 -1.30
N THR A 104 -10.64 4.39 -0.92
CA THR A 104 -9.58 4.99 -1.73
C THR A 104 -8.23 4.86 -1.04
N ILE A 105 -7.26 4.29 -1.73
CA ILE A 105 -5.88 4.14 -1.29
C ILE A 105 -5.01 5.03 -2.17
N LEU A 106 -4.41 6.08 -1.57
CA LEU A 106 -3.45 6.96 -2.23
C LEU A 106 -2.03 6.43 -2.00
N CYS A 107 -1.39 5.97 -3.07
CA CYS A 107 -0.07 5.35 -3.03
C CYS A 107 1.00 6.32 -3.52
N ILE A 108 1.82 6.85 -2.60
CA ILE A 108 2.88 7.81 -2.89
C ILE A 108 4.14 7.08 -3.34
N GLY A 109 4.67 7.42 -4.52
CA GLY A 109 5.86 6.76 -5.10
C GLY A 109 5.59 5.36 -5.65
N SER A 110 4.35 5.10 -6.08
CA SER A 110 3.85 3.76 -6.42
C SER A 110 4.21 3.29 -7.84
N GLY A 111 5.03 4.05 -8.58
CA GLY A 111 5.14 3.93 -10.03
C GLY A 111 5.51 2.56 -10.58
N ALA A 112 6.33 1.78 -9.87
CA ALA A 112 6.82 0.49 -10.35
C ALA A 112 5.80 -0.66 -10.34
N GLY A 113 4.61 -0.45 -9.77
CA GLY A 113 3.49 -1.41 -9.79
C GLY A 113 3.43 -2.42 -8.64
N SER A 114 4.36 -2.34 -7.67
CA SER A 114 4.37 -3.25 -6.51
C SER A 114 3.12 -3.13 -5.64
N GLU A 115 2.67 -1.91 -5.38
CA GLU A 115 1.46 -1.67 -4.57
C GLU A 115 0.20 -2.11 -5.31
N LEU A 116 0.09 -1.81 -6.62
CA LEU A 116 -1.00 -2.31 -7.46
C LEU A 116 -1.13 -3.83 -7.34
N VAL A 117 -0.05 -4.58 -7.55
CA VAL A 117 -0.09 -6.05 -7.51
C VAL A 117 -0.34 -6.58 -6.10
N GLY A 118 0.37 -6.05 -5.09
CA GLY A 118 0.27 -6.53 -3.71
C GLY A 118 -1.11 -6.28 -3.09
N ILE A 119 -1.64 -5.06 -3.26
CA ILE A 119 -2.98 -4.68 -2.77
C ILE A 119 -4.05 -5.46 -3.52
N ALA A 120 -3.96 -5.56 -4.85
CA ALA A 120 -4.94 -6.33 -5.62
C ALA A 120 -4.95 -7.81 -5.21
N ALA A 121 -3.80 -8.41 -4.90
CA ALA A 121 -3.75 -9.77 -4.38
C ALA A 121 -4.46 -9.87 -3.01
N ALA A 122 -4.23 -8.91 -2.11
CA ALA A 122 -4.94 -8.87 -0.83
C ALA A 122 -6.47 -8.70 -1.01
N MET A 123 -6.92 -7.93 -2.02
CA MET A 123 -8.34 -7.75 -2.33
C MET A 123 -9.07 -9.05 -2.72
N VAL A 124 -8.36 -10.07 -3.23
CA VAL A 124 -8.93 -11.39 -3.50
C VAL A 124 -9.39 -12.06 -2.19
N HIS A 125 -8.66 -11.86 -1.10
CA HIS A 125 -9.03 -12.32 0.24
C HIS A 125 -10.14 -11.49 0.86
N ALA A 126 -10.25 -10.21 0.47
CA ALA A 126 -11.24 -9.25 0.98
C ALA A 126 -12.68 -9.52 0.51
N ASN A 127 -13.00 -10.77 0.17
CA ASN A 127 -14.35 -11.16 -0.19
C ASN A 127 -15.26 -11.12 1.05
N PRO A 128 -16.48 -10.57 0.94
CA PRO A 128 -17.41 -10.60 2.03
C PRO A 128 -17.81 -12.05 2.29
N VAL A 129 -17.33 -12.64 3.38
CA VAL A 129 -17.95 -13.83 3.96
C VAL A 129 -19.44 -13.50 4.11
N PRO A 130 -20.36 -14.23 3.45
CA PRO A 130 -21.77 -14.01 3.68
C PRO A 130 -22.00 -14.29 5.16
N LYS A 131 -22.31 -13.25 5.93
CA LYS A 131 -22.75 -13.40 7.33
C LYS A 131 -23.94 -14.36 7.30
N THR A 132 -23.71 -15.64 7.58
CA THR A 132 -24.78 -16.59 7.83
C THR A 132 -25.59 -15.98 8.95
N LYS A 133 -26.83 -15.57 8.64
CA LYS A 133 -27.79 -15.17 9.66
C LYS A 133 -27.88 -16.34 10.62
N LYS A 134 -27.27 -16.23 11.81
CA LYS A 134 -27.56 -17.13 12.92
C LYS A 134 -29.07 -17.02 13.11
N LYS A 135 -29.82 -18.04 12.67
CA LYS A 135 -31.20 -18.22 13.11
C LYS A 135 -31.13 -18.24 14.62
N LYS A 136 -31.74 -17.25 15.29
CA LYS A 136 -32.05 -17.35 16.71
C LYS A 136 -32.86 -18.63 16.87
N ALA A 137 -32.23 -19.68 17.40
CA ALA A 137 -32.97 -20.79 17.94
C ALA A 137 -33.80 -20.22 19.10
N SER A 138 -35.11 -20.30 18.96
CA SER A 138 -36.05 -20.03 20.04
C SER A 138 -35.69 -20.92 21.21
N ALA A 139 -35.58 -20.31 22.39
CA ALA A 139 -35.42 -21.02 23.64
C ALA A 139 -36.66 -21.88 23.86
N ASP A 140 -36.46 -23.19 23.95
CA ASP A 140 -37.36 -24.05 24.69
C ASP A 140 -36.51 -24.93 25.60
N LYS A 141 -36.71 -24.76 26.90
CA LYS A 141 -36.21 -25.66 27.96
C LYS A 141 -37.31 -26.70 28.17
N PRO A 142 -37.00 -27.98 28.44
CA PRO A 142 -36.62 -28.27 29.83
C PRO A 142 -35.73 -29.50 30.11
N LYS A 143 -35.17 -29.41 31.32
CA LYS A 143 -34.92 -30.45 32.35
C LYS A 143 -33.61 -31.26 32.35
N LYS A 144 -33.13 -31.31 33.61
CA LYS A 144 -32.01 -32.02 34.22
C LYS A 144 -32.11 -33.53 33.97
N ASP A 145 -30.97 -34.21 33.97
CA ASP A 145 -30.66 -35.19 35.02
C ASP A 145 -29.15 -35.47 35.10
N ALA A 146 -28.74 -35.81 36.33
CA ALA A 146 -27.37 -35.94 36.80
C ALA A 146 -26.82 -37.36 36.67
N LYS A 147 -25.49 -37.46 36.53
CA LYS A 147 -24.54 -38.51 36.99
C LYS A 147 -23.27 -38.32 36.14
N GLY A 148 -22.06 -38.10 36.64
CA GLY A 148 -21.46 -38.55 37.89
C GLY A 148 -20.55 -39.73 37.59
N SER A 149 -19.24 -39.50 37.40
CA SER A 149 -18.15 -40.42 37.80
C SER A 149 -16.79 -39.83 37.42
N ASP A 150 -15.96 -39.63 38.44
CA ASP A 150 -14.53 -39.38 38.41
C ASP A 150 -13.75 -40.46 37.65
N VAL A 151 -12.66 -40.07 36.98
CA VAL A 151 -11.39 -40.83 36.98
C VAL A 151 -10.22 -39.84 36.95
N ILE A 152 -9.46 -39.84 38.04
CA ILE A 152 -8.09 -39.33 38.18
C ILE A 152 -7.15 -40.39 37.58
N LEU A 153 -6.06 -39.97 36.91
CA LEU A 153 -4.71 -40.55 37.01
C LEU A 153 -3.70 -39.75 36.14
N THR A 154 -2.72 -39.17 36.85
CA THR A 154 -1.25 -39.11 36.60
C THR A 154 -0.78 -39.19 35.13
N GLY A 155 -0.01 -38.25 34.59
CA GLY A 155 1.31 -37.83 35.07
C GLY A 155 2.39 -38.65 34.35
N VAL A 156 3.29 -37.98 33.61
CA VAL A 156 4.74 -38.21 33.47
C VAL A 156 5.24 -37.40 32.25
N GLU A 157 6.26 -36.59 32.54
CA GLU A 157 7.13 -35.86 31.62
C GLU A 157 8.04 -36.84 30.87
N GLU A 158 8.44 -36.52 29.64
CA GLU A 158 9.81 -36.84 29.21
C GLU A 158 10.33 -35.81 28.21
N GLN A 159 11.49 -35.28 28.59
CA GLN A 159 12.36 -34.40 27.82
C GLN A 159 13.03 -35.21 26.72
N ASP A 160 13.32 -34.57 25.59
CA ASP A 160 14.53 -34.94 24.86
C ASP A 160 15.21 -33.70 24.28
N SER A 161 16.43 -33.51 24.77
CA SER A 161 17.39 -32.48 24.41
C SER A 161 18.34 -33.03 23.35
N ILE A 162 18.54 -32.32 22.24
CA ILE A 162 19.74 -32.50 21.41
C ILE A 162 20.39 -31.14 21.19
N SER A 163 21.61 -31.06 21.72
CA SER A 163 22.60 -30.01 21.54
C SER A 163 23.43 -30.28 20.28
N VAL A 164 23.67 -29.26 19.45
CA VAL A 164 24.94 -29.13 18.70
C VAL A 164 25.38 -27.67 18.70
N LYS A 165 26.65 -27.48 19.08
CA LYS A 165 27.39 -26.22 19.25
C LYS A 165 27.90 -25.65 17.91
N GLY A 166 28.04 -24.32 17.87
CA GLY A 166 29.33 -23.68 17.56
C GLY A 166 29.40 -22.83 16.28
N GLY A 167 29.57 -21.52 16.44
CA GLY A 167 30.00 -20.58 15.40
C GLY A 167 29.67 -19.12 15.73
N ASP A 168 30.59 -18.45 16.43
CA ASP A 168 30.56 -17.06 16.95
C ASP A 168 30.95 -15.99 15.87
N PRO A 169 31.09 -14.67 16.14
CA PRO A 169 30.08 -13.63 15.92
C PRO A 169 30.59 -12.45 15.07
N SER A 170 29.70 -11.53 14.69
CA SER A 170 30.09 -10.12 14.56
C SER A 170 28.91 -9.18 14.81
N LEU A 171 29.12 -8.31 15.79
CA LEU A 171 28.22 -7.39 16.46
C LEU A 171 27.61 -6.31 15.53
N GLU A 172 26.40 -5.88 15.87
CA GLU A 172 26.17 -4.50 16.34
C GLU A 172 24.91 -4.50 17.21
N ARG A 173 25.11 -4.28 18.52
CA ARG A 173 24.08 -4.24 19.57
C ARG A 173 24.01 -2.79 20.03
N ALA A 174 22.99 -2.05 19.58
CA ALA A 174 22.69 -0.74 20.14
C ALA A 174 21.82 -0.94 21.39
N THR A 175 22.24 -0.34 22.49
CA THR A 175 21.59 -0.37 23.81
C THR A 175 20.39 0.55 23.85
N ASP A 176 19.29 0.04 24.41
CA ASP A 176 18.09 0.80 24.75
C ASP A 176 18.38 1.69 25.98
N GLU A 177 18.32 3.02 25.80
CA GLU A 177 18.03 3.94 26.89
C GLU A 177 16.90 4.88 26.46
N ALA A 178 15.72 4.64 27.04
CA ALA A 178 14.56 5.50 26.93
C ALA A 178 14.81 6.81 27.71
N GLY A 179 15.39 7.80 27.02
CA GLY A 179 15.53 9.16 27.50
C GLY A 179 14.40 10.05 26.98
N THR A 180 13.66 10.68 27.89
CA THR A 180 12.63 11.69 27.63
C THR A 180 13.12 12.75 26.63
N LEU A 181 12.53 12.77 25.44
CA LEU A 181 12.94 13.64 24.34
C LEU A 181 12.49 15.08 24.59
N GLY A 182 13.44 15.99 24.80
CA GLY A 182 13.23 17.45 24.86
C GLY A 182 12.86 18.02 23.49
N MET A 183 11.62 17.80 23.05
CA MET A 183 11.06 18.30 21.78
C MET A 183 10.10 19.49 21.97
N GLU A 184 10.20 20.21 23.07
CA GLU A 184 9.27 21.27 23.46
C GLU A 184 9.27 22.51 22.54
N ASN A 185 10.17 22.59 21.55
CA ASN A 185 10.33 23.78 20.70
C ASN A 185 9.92 23.62 19.23
N LEU A 186 9.24 22.53 18.83
CA LEU A 186 8.52 22.49 17.55
C LEU A 186 7.10 23.05 17.73
N ASN A 187 7.01 24.31 18.15
CA ASN A 187 5.74 25.03 18.20
C ASN A 187 5.47 25.61 16.81
N LEU A 188 4.80 24.83 15.95
CA LEU A 188 4.40 25.26 14.61
C LEU A 188 3.15 26.15 14.72
N SER A 189 3.34 27.42 15.05
CA SER A 189 2.27 28.43 15.02
C SER A 189 1.91 28.74 13.57
N LEU A 190 0.79 28.19 13.10
CA LEU A 190 0.20 28.47 11.79
C LEU A 190 -0.64 29.75 11.86
N THR A 191 -0.07 30.89 11.47
CA THR A 191 -0.86 32.09 11.16
C THR A 191 -1.32 32.02 9.71
N THR A 192 -2.64 31.85 9.51
CA THR A 192 -3.32 32.06 8.22
C THR A 192 -3.30 33.55 7.87
N THR A 193 -2.61 33.90 6.78
CA THR A 193 -2.78 35.20 6.14
C THR A 193 -3.56 35.01 4.84
N ASP A 194 -4.83 35.44 4.88
CA ASP A 194 -5.65 35.69 3.69
C ASP A 194 -4.91 36.66 2.77
N THR A 195 -4.74 36.27 1.50
CA THR A 195 -4.32 37.19 0.45
C THR A 195 -5.38 37.21 -0.63
N THR A 196 -6.21 38.25 -0.59
CA THR A 196 -7.11 38.65 -1.66
C THR A 196 -6.29 39.07 -2.88
N LEU A 197 -6.46 38.38 -4.01
CA LEU A 197 -5.90 38.80 -5.29
C LEU A 197 -7.02 39.29 -6.21
N ASN A 198 -6.93 40.58 -6.54
CA ASN A 198 -7.66 41.26 -7.59
C ASN A 198 -7.32 40.66 -8.97
N THR A 199 -8.33 40.37 -9.78
CA THR A 199 -8.19 40.14 -11.22
C THR A 199 -8.84 41.29 -11.99
N ALA A 200 -8.04 41.97 -12.80
CA ALA A 200 -8.48 42.96 -13.77
C ALA A 200 -8.94 42.29 -15.08
N ASP A 201 -9.95 42.91 -15.69
CA ASP A 201 -10.61 42.57 -16.95
C ASP A 201 -9.67 42.45 -18.17
N ALA A 202 -10.03 41.55 -19.09
CA ALA A 202 -9.96 41.81 -20.53
C ALA A 202 -10.95 40.92 -21.29
N SER A 203 -12.02 41.54 -21.77
CA SER A 203 -13.02 41.03 -22.69
C SER A 203 -12.47 40.84 -24.11
N SER A 204 -12.83 39.74 -24.77
CA SER A 204 -13.18 39.78 -26.20
C SER A 204 -14.12 38.63 -26.56
N ALA A 205 -15.20 38.99 -27.25
CA ALA A 205 -16.33 38.15 -27.59
C ALA A 205 -16.15 37.45 -28.95
N SER A 206 -16.69 36.25 -29.08
CA SER A 206 -17.28 35.79 -30.35
C SER A 206 -18.47 34.86 -30.07
N SER A 207 -19.56 35.10 -30.80
CA SER A 207 -20.92 34.59 -30.58
C SER A 207 -21.11 33.10 -30.95
N PRO A 208 -22.16 32.43 -30.41
CA PRO A 208 -22.35 30.99 -30.56
C PRO A 208 -23.14 30.59 -31.81
N ILE A 209 -22.77 29.46 -32.41
CA ILE A 209 -23.57 28.74 -33.41
C ILE A 209 -24.50 27.77 -32.68
N ALA A 210 -25.80 27.96 -32.87
CA ALA A 210 -26.85 27.08 -32.36
C ALA A 210 -26.82 25.73 -33.09
N THR A 211 -26.66 24.63 -32.33
CA THR A 211 -26.91 23.27 -32.84
C THR A 211 -27.96 22.60 -31.96
N THR A 212 -29.15 22.46 -32.53
CA THR A 212 -30.30 21.75 -31.97
C THR A 212 -29.94 20.29 -31.76
N THR A 213 -29.76 19.87 -30.50
CA THR A 213 -29.56 18.45 -30.16
C THR A 213 -30.76 17.95 -29.37
N THR A 214 -31.52 17.08 -30.02
CA THR A 214 -32.70 16.36 -29.53
C THR A 214 -32.42 15.66 -28.21
N THR A 215 -33.05 16.12 -27.13
CA THR A 215 -32.91 15.56 -25.79
C THR A 215 -33.66 14.22 -25.69
N THR A 216 -32.96 13.11 -25.90
CA THR A 216 -33.44 11.79 -25.48
C THR A 216 -33.09 11.61 -24.00
N THR A 217 -34.11 11.76 -23.14
CA THR A 217 -34.01 11.56 -21.69
C THR A 217 -33.84 10.09 -21.36
N THR A 218 -32.61 9.60 -21.44
CA THR A 218 -32.26 8.28 -20.91
C THR A 218 -32.10 8.42 -19.39
N LYS A 219 -33.09 7.95 -18.62
CA LYS A 219 -32.97 7.84 -17.16
C LYS A 219 -31.74 7.00 -16.82
N ALA A 220 -30.64 7.66 -16.42
CA ALA A 220 -29.45 6.99 -15.92
C ALA A 220 -29.87 6.14 -14.71
N LYS A 221 -29.84 4.80 -14.88
CA LYS A 221 -29.99 3.87 -13.77
C LYS A 221 -28.87 4.19 -12.78
N LYS A 222 -29.22 4.65 -11.59
CA LYS A 222 -28.30 4.85 -10.47
C LYS A 222 -27.52 3.53 -10.30
N ALA A 223 -26.24 3.53 -10.68
CA ALA A 223 -25.42 2.33 -10.65
C ALA A 223 -25.46 1.78 -9.23
N ARG A 224 -25.71 0.48 -9.09
CA ARG A 224 -25.76 -0.17 -7.78
C ARG A 224 -24.34 -0.11 -7.22
N ILE A 225 -24.08 0.82 -6.30
CA ILE A 225 -22.77 1.01 -5.66
C ILE A 225 -22.28 -0.35 -5.19
N ASN A 226 -21.17 -0.82 -5.75
CA ASN A 226 -20.56 -2.05 -5.28
C ASN A 226 -20.03 -1.78 -3.88
N ARG A 227 -20.42 -2.62 -2.91
CA ARG A 227 -20.11 -2.40 -1.50
C ARG A 227 -18.63 -2.60 -1.14
N HIS A 228 -17.78 -3.01 -2.07
CA HIS A 228 -16.37 -3.36 -1.82
C HIS A 228 -15.46 -2.95 -3.00
N GLN A 229 -15.72 -1.78 -3.58
CA GLN A 229 -14.86 -1.23 -4.65
C GLN A 229 -13.67 -0.52 -4.03
N VAL A 230 -12.45 -0.96 -4.33
CA VAL A 230 -11.23 -0.26 -3.92
C VAL A 230 -10.71 0.56 -5.09
N THR A 231 -10.43 1.83 -4.84
CA THR A 231 -9.73 2.72 -5.78
C THR A 231 -8.28 2.85 -5.35
N ILE A 232 -7.35 2.41 -6.19
CA ILE A 232 -5.91 2.60 -5.99
C ILE A 232 -5.49 3.79 -6.85
N VAL A 233 -5.05 4.87 -6.20
CA VAL A 233 -4.48 6.06 -6.84
C VAL A 233 -2.97 5.97 -6.75
N MET A 234 -2.29 5.76 -7.87
CA MET A 234 -0.84 5.63 -7.96
C MET A 234 -0.25 6.98 -8.32
N GLN A 235 0.39 7.63 -7.35
CA GLN A 235 1.04 8.94 -7.51
C GLN A 235 2.54 8.74 -7.70
N ASP A 236 3.10 9.29 -8.78
CA ASP A 236 4.54 9.29 -9.03
C ASP A 236 4.93 10.52 -9.85
N TYR A 237 6.19 10.94 -9.83
CA TYR A 237 6.66 12.05 -10.66
C TYR A 237 7.05 11.60 -12.08
N VAL A 238 7.26 10.30 -12.26
CA VAL A 238 7.57 9.67 -13.55
C VAL A 238 6.30 9.10 -14.19
N ASP A 239 6.23 9.14 -15.52
CA ASP A 239 5.16 8.48 -16.26
C ASP A 239 5.40 6.96 -16.34
N TRP A 240 4.74 6.23 -15.43
CA TRP A 240 4.76 4.77 -15.40
C TRP A 240 3.63 4.11 -16.20
N SER A 241 2.81 4.88 -16.93
CA SER A 241 1.69 4.33 -17.70
C SER A 241 2.06 3.18 -18.65
N PRO A 242 3.25 3.15 -19.30
CA PRO A 242 3.63 2.00 -20.15
C PRO A 242 3.86 0.70 -19.38
N ILE A 243 4.05 0.77 -18.05
CA ILE A 243 4.22 -0.39 -17.16
C ILE A 243 2.90 -0.70 -16.44
N LEU A 244 2.28 0.32 -15.84
CA LEU A 244 1.08 0.17 -15.02
C LEU A 244 -0.14 -0.26 -15.84
N GLY A 245 -0.30 0.21 -17.07
CA GLY A 245 -1.43 -0.18 -17.93
C GLY A 245 -1.45 -1.67 -18.28
N PRO A 246 -0.36 -2.22 -18.85
CA PRO A 246 -0.23 -3.67 -19.05
C PRO A 246 -0.33 -4.47 -17.75
N MET A 247 0.27 -3.97 -16.67
CA MET A 247 0.23 -4.65 -15.37
C MET A 247 -1.18 -4.72 -14.77
N GLU A 248 -1.95 -3.63 -14.85
CA GLU A 248 -3.35 -3.61 -14.46
C GLU A 248 -4.17 -4.64 -15.26
N THR A 249 -3.95 -4.74 -16.58
CA THR A 249 -4.63 -5.73 -17.43
C THR A 249 -4.39 -7.16 -16.92
N VAL A 250 -3.14 -7.50 -16.63
CA VAL A 250 -2.78 -8.84 -16.12
C VAL A 250 -3.34 -9.07 -14.72
N VAL A 251 -3.25 -8.08 -13.82
CA VAL A 251 -3.85 -8.14 -12.46
C VAL A 251 -5.33 -8.46 -12.55
N ARG A 252 -6.09 -7.71 -13.35
CA ARG A 252 -7.54 -7.91 -13.48
C ARG A 252 -7.88 -9.30 -14.01
N ALA A 253 -7.16 -9.76 -15.03
CA ALA A 253 -7.37 -11.06 -15.64
C ALA A 253 -7.06 -12.21 -14.67
N ARG A 254 -5.87 -12.19 -14.05
CA ARG A 254 -5.38 -13.27 -13.17
C ARG A 254 -6.13 -13.30 -11.84
N MET A 255 -6.43 -12.13 -11.26
CA MET A 255 -7.06 -12.01 -9.93
C MET A 255 -8.60 -11.93 -10.01
N GLN A 256 -9.19 -11.93 -11.21
CA GLN A 256 -10.63 -11.84 -11.44
C GLN A 256 -11.26 -10.59 -10.79
N LEU A 257 -10.57 -9.46 -10.89
CA LEU A 257 -10.99 -8.17 -10.33
C LEU A 257 -11.55 -7.26 -11.43
N GLY A 258 -12.88 -7.27 -11.59
CA GLY A 258 -13.56 -6.37 -12.50
C GLY A 258 -13.50 -4.90 -12.07
N PRO A 259 -13.87 -3.95 -12.95
CA PRO A 259 -13.88 -2.52 -12.66
C PRO A 259 -14.81 -2.15 -11.49
N GLU A 260 -15.80 -2.98 -11.19
CA GLU A 260 -16.67 -2.84 -10.03
C GLU A 260 -15.96 -3.15 -8.70
N ARG A 261 -14.85 -3.89 -8.71
CA ARG A 261 -14.06 -4.25 -7.51
C ARG A 261 -12.77 -3.45 -7.39
N LEU A 262 -12.05 -3.28 -8.48
CA LEU A 262 -10.79 -2.54 -8.54
C LEU A 262 -10.92 -1.38 -9.51
N ARG A 263 -10.63 -0.17 -9.06
CA ARG A 263 -10.43 1.00 -9.91
C ARG A 263 -8.98 1.47 -9.74
N CYS A 264 -8.30 1.72 -10.84
CA CYS A 264 -6.93 2.20 -10.83
C CYS A 264 -6.91 3.60 -11.43
N GLU A 265 -6.17 4.51 -10.79
CA GLU A 265 -5.94 5.86 -11.29
C GLU A 265 -4.46 6.17 -11.15
N THR A 266 -3.92 6.93 -12.10
CA THR A 266 -2.53 7.40 -12.07
C THR A 266 -2.51 8.91 -12.02
N GLU A 267 -1.62 9.47 -11.21
CA GLU A 267 -1.39 10.91 -11.15
C GLU A 267 0.11 11.17 -11.27
N ILE A 268 0.48 11.93 -12.30
CA ILE A 268 1.87 12.26 -12.61
C ILE A 268 2.16 13.65 -12.03
N GLY A 269 3.09 13.71 -11.09
CA GLY A 269 3.51 14.96 -10.47
C GLY A 269 4.46 14.76 -9.30
N ASN A 270 5.30 15.77 -9.04
CA ASN A 270 6.16 15.76 -7.87
C ASN A 270 5.32 16.08 -6.62
N VAL A 271 5.26 15.13 -5.68
CA VAL A 271 4.46 15.30 -4.45
C VAL A 271 4.93 16.45 -3.57
N LEU A 272 6.20 16.83 -3.68
CA LEU A 272 6.75 17.98 -2.95
C LEU A 272 6.27 19.33 -3.49
N ASP A 273 5.62 19.36 -4.67
CA ASP A 273 5.02 20.57 -5.24
C ASP A 273 3.64 20.87 -4.64
N LEU A 274 3.03 19.92 -3.93
CA LEU A 274 1.75 20.10 -3.22
C LEU A 274 0.64 20.65 -4.12
N SER A 275 0.47 20.05 -5.30
CA SER A 275 -0.57 20.44 -6.24
C SER A 275 -1.97 20.36 -5.62
N GLU A 276 -2.89 21.20 -6.10
CA GLU A 276 -4.30 21.15 -5.70
C GLU A 276 -4.93 19.76 -5.95
N GLY A 277 -4.51 19.09 -7.03
CA GLY A 277 -4.92 17.72 -7.34
C GLY A 277 -4.55 16.74 -6.22
N LEU A 278 -3.28 16.76 -5.81
CA LEU A 278 -2.79 15.92 -4.72
C LEU A 278 -3.53 16.19 -3.40
N LEU A 279 -3.75 17.46 -3.04
CA LEU A 279 -4.49 17.81 -1.83
C LEU A 279 -5.94 17.28 -1.86
N GLN A 280 -6.61 17.36 -3.01
CA GLN A 280 -7.94 16.77 -3.19
C GLN A 280 -7.94 15.24 -3.10
N ARG A 281 -6.86 14.56 -3.53
CA ARG A 281 -6.69 13.12 -3.34
C ARG A 281 -6.57 12.75 -1.87
N ILE A 282 -5.73 13.47 -1.14
CA ILE A 282 -5.48 13.27 0.29
C ILE A 282 -6.79 13.36 1.08
N GLN A 283 -7.62 14.37 0.80
CA GLN A 283 -8.93 14.58 1.44
C GLN A 283 -9.94 13.45 1.18
N LYS A 284 -9.70 12.60 0.18
CA LYS A 284 -10.60 11.49 -0.20
C LYS A 284 -10.03 10.12 0.16
N ALA A 285 -8.79 10.06 0.64
CA ALA A 285 -8.10 8.80 0.90
C ALA A 285 -8.49 8.23 2.28
N ASP A 286 -8.86 6.94 2.30
CA ASP A 286 -9.06 6.16 3.52
C ASP A 286 -7.73 5.59 4.04
N LEU A 287 -6.78 5.38 3.12
CA LEU A 287 -5.41 4.96 3.39
C LEU A 287 -4.45 5.74 2.49
N ILE A 288 -3.39 6.29 3.08
CA ILE A 288 -2.25 6.87 2.36
C ILE A 288 -1.02 6.02 2.64
N THR A 289 -0.29 5.61 1.61
CA THR A 289 0.90 4.77 1.76
C THR A 289 2.17 5.53 1.36
N PHE A 290 3.23 5.32 2.13
CA PHE A 290 4.60 5.70 1.83
C PHE A 290 5.45 4.42 1.92
N MET A 291 5.61 3.71 0.80
CA MET A 291 6.20 2.37 0.82
C MET A 291 7.48 2.34 -0.03
N PHE A 292 8.62 2.46 0.66
CA PHE A 292 9.97 2.61 0.12
C PHE A 292 10.15 3.88 -0.73
N VAL A 293 9.63 5.01 -0.22
CA VAL A 293 9.74 6.33 -0.85
C VAL A 293 10.11 7.43 0.16
N LEU A 294 9.82 7.23 1.45
CA LEU A 294 9.93 8.30 2.45
C LEU A 294 11.40 8.73 2.60
N ASN A 295 12.31 7.76 2.66
CA ASN A 295 13.75 8.01 2.73
C ASN A 295 14.25 8.86 1.56
N GLU A 296 13.73 8.66 0.35
CA GLU A 296 14.10 9.43 -0.84
C GLU A 296 13.58 10.87 -0.76
N LEU A 297 12.33 11.06 -0.31
CA LEU A 297 11.76 12.39 -0.11
C LEU A 297 12.54 13.20 0.94
N PHE A 298 13.04 12.56 2.00
CA PHE A 298 13.79 13.25 3.05
C PHE A 298 15.18 13.77 2.64
N GLN A 299 15.61 13.55 1.38
CA GLN A 299 16.72 14.32 0.79
C GLN A 299 16.40 15.83 0.77
N ASP A 300 15.14 16.21 0.58
CA ASP A 300 14.64 17.57 0.87
C ASP A 300 13.77 17.57 2.14
N LYS A 301 14.45 17.55 3.29
CA LYS A 301 13.82 17.53 4.60
C LYS A 301 12.77 18.63 4.78
N LYS A 302 13.01 19.85 4.30
CA LYS A 302 12.11 21.00 4.53
C LYS A 302 10.80 20.81 3.78
N ARG A 303 10.89 20.49 2.48
CA ARG A 303 9.69 20.25 1.66
C ARG A 303 8.96 18.99 2.09
N THR A 304 9.67 17.95 2.51
CA THR A 304 9.05 16.70 2.97
C THR A 304 8.32 16.87 4.30
N MET A 305 8.88 17.63 5.25
CA MET A 305 8.13 17.97 6.47
C MET A 305 6.89 18.83 6.18
N LEU A 306 6.96 19.73 5.20
CA LEU A 306 5.79 20.48 4.75
C LEU A 306 4.74 19.56 4.09
N LEU A 307 5.18 18.60 3.26
CA LEU A 307 4.31 17.59 2.66
C LEU A 307 3.59 16.76 3.72
N VAL A 308 4.32 16.20 4.68
CA VAL A 308 3.75 15.41 5.77
C VAL A 308 2.75 16.25 6.58
N ALA A 309 3.11 17.49 6.93
CA ALA A 309 2.20 18.37 7.66
C ALA A 309 0.90 18.66 6.88
N LYS A 310 0.99 18.90 5.56
CA LYS A 310 -0.17 19.12 4.69
C LYS A 310 -1.02 17.88 4.53
N ILE A 311 -0.39 16.70 4.42
CA ILE A 311 -1.11 15.43 4.38
C ILE A 311 -1.89 15.23 5.67
N VAL A 312 -1.23 15.30 6.82
CA VAL A 312 -1.87 15.07 8.13
C VAL A 312 -2.99 16.07 8.39
N ALA A 313 -2.83 17.33 7.99
CA ALA A 313 -3.89 18.35 8.11
C ALA A 313 -5.10 18.10 7.20
N ALA A 314 -4.90 17.49 6.02
CA ALA A 314 -5.95 17.27 5.03
C ALA A 314 -6.58 15.86 5.08
N MET A 315 -5.94 14.91 5.77
CA MET A 315 -6.46 13.56 5.96
C MET A 315 -7.83 13.57 6.65
N PRO A 316 -8.80 12.75 6.21
CA PRO A 316 -10.03 12.53 6.94
C PRO A 316 -9.77 11.94 8.33
N ALA A 317 -10.55 12.37 9.34
CA ALA A 317 -10.50 11.74 10.65
C ALA A 317 -10.80 10.24 10.56
N GLY A 318 -9.97 9.42 11.21
CA GLY A 318 -10.04 7.96 11.14
C GLY A 318 -9.38 7.31 9.91
N ALA A 319 -8.92 8.09 8.92
CA ALA A 319 -8.09 7.57 7.82
C ALA A 319 -6.73 7.10 8.35
N HIS A 320 -6.08 6.21 7.60
CA HIS A 320 -4.80 5.63 8.00
C HIS A 320 -3.64 6.12 7.13
N MET A 321 -2.45 6.16 7.70
CA MET A 321 -1.21 6.36 6.98
C MET A 321 -0.29 5.17 7.25
N LEU A 322 0.08 4.44 6.20
CA LEU A 322 1.03 3.32 6.26
C LEU A 322 2.40 3.79 5.77
N VAL A 323 3.42 3.65 6.59
CA VAL A 323 4.81 3.94 6.23
C VAL A 323 5.61 2.67 6.37
N VAL A 324 6.26 2.28 5.27
CA VAL A 324 7.17 1.13 5.22
C VAL A 324 8.43 1.59 4.50
N ASP A 325 9.58 1.51 5.15
CA ASP A 325 10.84 1.85 4.49
C ASP A 325 12.01 1.08 5.10
N SER A 326 13.18 1.16 4.48
CA SER A 326 14.38 0.43 4.89
C SER A 326 14.74 0.67 6.36
N ALA A 327 14.85 -0.40 7.15
CA ALA A 327 15.30 -0.33 8.54
C ALA A 327 16.82 -0.40 8.60
N GLY A 328 17.46 0.75 8.40
CA GLY A 328 18.91 0.89 8.46
C GLY A 328 19.35 2.35 8.28
N SER A 329 20.64 2.56 8.04
CA SER A 329 21.24 3.90 7.94
C SER A 329 20.65 4.79 6.84
N PHE A 330 19.92 4.22 5.88
CA PHE A 330 19.17 4.99 4.87
C PHE A 330 18.05 5.84 5.46
N SER A 331 17.55 5.48 6.64
CA SER A 331 16.51 6.22 7.36
C SER A 331 17.06 7.16 8.43
N ASN A 332 18.38 7.29 8.53
CA ASN A 332 19.00 8.24 9.45
C ASN A 332 18.89 9.66 8.92
N LEU A 333 18.28 10.53 9.70
CA LEU A 333 18.16 11.95 9.45
C LEU A 333 18.93 12.73 10.51
N LYS A 334 19.75 13.69 10.08
CA LYS A 334 20.38 14.65 10.99
C LYS A 334 19.42 15.79 11.34
N VAL A 335 19.27 16.03 12.64
CA VAL A 335 18.51 17.18 13.19
C VAL A 335 19.40 17.85 14.22
N GLY A 336 20.00 18.98 13.83
CA GLY A 336 21.11 19.57 14.58
C GLY A 336 22.29 18.59 14.61
N GLU A 337 22.79 18.31 15.81
CA GLU A 337 23.91 17.38 16.03
C GLU A 337 23.47 15.92 16.22
N ARG A 338 22.17 15.67 16.39
CA ARG A 338 21.63 14.34 16.67
C ARG A 338 21.14 13.65 15.39
N THR A 339 21.22 12.33 15.39
CA THR A 339 20.71 11.48 14.31
C THR A 339 19.46 10.76 14.80
N TYR A 340 18.42 10.79 14.00
CA TYR A 340 17.13 10.17 14.30
C TYR A 340 16.70 9.28 13.14
N MET A 341 15.92 8.24 13.44
CA MET A 341 15.22 7.52 12.39
C MET A 341 14.06 8.38 11.87
N VAL A 342 13.85 8.37 10.55
CA VAL A 342 12.86 9.21 9.88
C VAL A 342 11.46 9.09 10.49
N TYR A 343 11.05 7.88 10.88
CA TYR A 343 9.75 7.63 11.49
C TYR A 343 9.58 8.35 12.83
N MET A 344 10.66 8.62 13.57
CA MET A 344 10.59 9.30 14.86
C MET A 344 10.03 10.72 14.71
N LEU A 345 10.19 11.35 13.54
CA LEU A 345 9.57 12.65 13.29
C LEU A 345 8.04 12.54 13.16
N LEU A 346 7.56 11.44 12.60
CA LEU A 346 6.13 11.18 12.40
C LEU A 346 5.47 10.71 13.71
N ASP A 347 6.18 9.91 14.51
CA ASP A 347 5.72 9.39 15.81
C ASP A 347 5.34 10.52 16.80
N HIS A 348 5.84 11.74 16.61
CA HIS A 348 5.57 12.89 17.48
C HIS A 348 4.53 13.88 16.93
N LEU A 349 3.90 13.56 15.81
CA LEU A 349 2.82 14.38 15.26
C LEU A 349 1.54 14.16 16.08
N LYS A 350 1.10 15.20 16.81
CA LYS A 350 -0.04 15.14 17.75
C LYS A 350 -1.38 14.75 17.11
N ASP A 351 -1.51 14.94 15.81
CA ASP A 351 -2.70 14.64 15.02
C ASP A 351 -2.77 13.18 14.55
N LEU A 352 -1.73 12.39 14.83
CA LEU A 352 -1.62 10.98 14.48
C LEU A 352 -1.51 10.13 15.73
N GLU A 353 -2.27 9.04 15.74
CA GLU A 353 -2.15 7.96 16.72
C GLU A 353 -1.42 6.79 16.09
N ILE A 354 -0.42 6.25 16.79
CA ILE A 354 0.28 5.04 16.35
C ILE A 354 -0.64 3.83 16.61
N VAL A 355 -1.10 3.20 15.52
CA VAL A 355 -1.91 1.97 15.56
C VAL A 355 -1.03 0.73 15.58
N TYR A 356 0.08 0.77 14.86
CA TYR A 356 1.09 -0.29 14.83
C TYR A 356 2.46 0.31 14.57
N GLN A 357 3.48 -0.24 15.23
CA GLN A 357 4.88 0.10 14.97
C GLN A 357 5.76 -1.14 15.08
N ASP A 358 6.72 -1.24 14.17
CA ASP A 358 7.85 -2.17 14.24
C ASP A 358 9.08 -1.43 13.70
N ASP A 359 10.13 -1.35 14.50
CA ASP A 359 11.31 -0.54 14.17
C ASP A 359 12.24 -1.22 13.17
N ALA A 360 12.20 -2.56 13.09
CA ALA A 360 13.01 -3.33 12.17
C ALA A 360 12.57 -4.80 12.10
N THR A 361 11.89 -5.16 11.01
CA THR A 361 11.55 -6.54 10.69
C THR A 361 12.14 -7.00 9.36
N TRP A 362 12.31 -8.31 9.21
CA TRP A 362 12.80 -8.93 7.98
C TRP A 362 11.67 -9.60 7.23
N TYR A 363 11.36 -9.09 6.04
CA TYR A 363 10.61 -9.84 5.05
C TYR A 363 11.53 -10.82 4.32
N ARG A 364 11.19 -12.11 4.37
CA ARG A 364 11.88 -13.18 3.66
C ARG A 364 11.00 -13.67 2.51
N CYS A 365 11.48 -13.56 1.28
CA CYS A 365 10.76 -14.13 0.14
C CYS A 365 10.63 -15.65 0.33
N PRO A 366 9.43 -16.25 0.14
CA PRO A 366 9.24 -17.68 0.36
C PRO A 366 10.19 -18.51 -0.51
N PRO A 367 10.89 -19.53 0.02
CA PRO A 367 11.90 -20.27 -0.74
C PRO A 367 11.31 -21.17 -1.83
N SER A 368 10.01 -21.48 -1.75
CA SER A 368 9.30 -22.37 -2.69
C SER A 368 8.87 -21.70 -3.99
N VAL A 369 9.01 -20.37 -4.11
CA VAL A 369 8.58 -19.64 -5.30
C VAL A 369 9.68 -19.56 -6.35
N THR A 370 9.29 -19.42 -7.60
CA THR A 370 10.19 -19.30 -8.74
C THR A 370 9.99 -17.98 -9.46
N TYR A 371 11.09 -17.28 -9.75
CA TYR A 371 11.11 -16.06 -10.55
C TYR A 371 12.38 -16.00 -11.41
N PRO A 372 12.36 -15.37 -12.61
CA PRO A 372 13.55 -15.33 -13.49
C PRO A 372 14.78 -14.63 -12.89
N LEU A 373 14.58 -13.76 -11.90
CA LEU A 373 15.63 -13.03 -11.21
C LEU A 373 15.65 -13.39 -9.73
N LYS A 374 16.80 -13.18 -9.09
CA LYS A 374 16.95 -13.33 -7.64
C LYS A 374 15.98 -12.40 -6.92
N LEU A 375 15.09 -12.96 -6.11
CA LEU A 375 14.24 -12.19 -5.21
C LEU A 375 15.07 -11.71 -4.01
N GLU A 376 14.86 -10.45 -3.61
CA GLU A 376 15.57 -9.85 -2.49
C GLU A 376 14.73 -9.89 -1.21
N ASN A 377 15.37 -10.24 -0.11
CA ASN A 377 14.80 -10.07 1.22
C ASN A 377 14.92 -8.61 1.63
N MET A 378 14.00 -8.12 2.44
CA MET A 378 13.95 -6.71 2.82
C MET A 378 13.92 -6.55 4.33
N ARG A 379 14.83 -5.75 4.86
CA ARG A 379 14.74 -5.28 6.26
C ARG A 379 14.06 -3.92 6.25
N HIS A 380 12.94 -3.80 6.92
CA HIS A 380 12.13 -2.58 6.89
C HIS A 380 11.53 -2.28 8.26
N PHE A 381 11.21 -1.02 8.50
CA PHE A 381 10.35 -0.62 9.60
C PHE A 381 8.92 -0.53 9.10
N VAL A 382 7.95 -0.62 10.00
CA VAL A 382 6.53 -0.42 9.71
C VAL A 382 5.97 0.60 10.70
N ARG A 383 5.18 1.53 10.19
CA ARG A 383 4.31 2.39 10.98
C ARG A 383 2.93 2.43 10.36
N ILE A 384 1.91 2.21 11.16
CA ILE A 384 0.52 2.45 10.79
C ILE A 384 0.01 3.51 11.75
N TYR A 385 -0.34 4.66 11.20
CA TYR A 385 -0.96 5.75 11.95
C TYR A 385 -2.44 5.85 11.63
N ARG A 386 -3.23 6.34 12.59
CA ARG A 386 -4.61 6.77 12.40
C ARG A 386 -4.68 8.28 12.61
N LYS A 387 -5.34 8.99 11.69
CA LYS A 387 -5.66 10.42 11.88
C LYS A 387 -6.70 10.56 12.99
N LEU A 388 -6.38 11.39 13.99
CA LEU A 388 -7.28 11.74 15.09
C LEU A 388 -8.41 12.68 14.67
#